data_AF-A0AAV1FL67-F1
#
_entry.id   AF-A0AAV1FL67-F1
#
_cell.length_a   1.000
_cell.length_b   1.000
_cell.length_c   1.000
_cell.angle_alpha   90.00
_cell.angle_beta   90.00
_cell.angle_gamma   90.00
#
_symmetry.space_group_name_H-M   'P 1'
#
loop_
_entity.id
_entity.type
_entity.pdbx_description
1 polymer ?
#
loop_
_entity_poly.entity_id
_entity_poly.type
_entity_poly.pdbx_seq_one_letter_code
_entity_poly.pdbx_strand_id
1 'polypeptide(L)'
;MHYQLLKPPFLFQMITFLSLALWFQTLHDDLLSGKIRSNRMFLWRNPATSLRLKQHLKIRTLSWSEQRMFELLRFIEVATNISKKIKRGEIYLLDFVFDVMLPELLIKALKEHGINRFRAELMMACGNVF
;
A
#
# COMPACT_ATOMS: atom_id res chain seq x y z
N MET A 1 19.38 13.35 -20.78
CA MET A 1 18.94 12.08 -20.17
C MET A 1 17.44 11.98 -20.31
N HIS A 2 16.96 11.14 -21.24
CA HIS A 2 15.53 10.91 -21.44
C HIS A 2 15.00 10.01 -20.32
N TYR A 3 14.15 10.57 -19.46
CA TYR A 3 13.31 9.79 -18.56
C TYR A 3 12.26 9.09 -19.42
N GLN A 4 12.46 7.80 -19.71
CA GLN A 4 11.37 6.98 -20.23
C GLN A 4 10.29 6.90 -19.14
N LEU A 5 9.24 7.68 -19.36
CA LEU A 5 7.95 7.57 -18.68
C LEU A 5 7.48 6.12 -18.81
N LEU A 6 7.56 5.37 -17.71
CA LEU A 6 6.80 4.15 -17.57
C LEU A 6 5.32 4.54 -17.72
N LYS A 7 4.68 4.09 -18.81
CA LYS A 7 3.25 4.34 -19.05
C LYS A 7 2.42 3.64 -17.96
N PRO A 8 1.38 4.26 -17.37
CA PRO A 8 0.64 3.62 -16.29
C PRO A 8 -0.51 2.72 -16.78
N PRO A 9 -0.92 1.71 -15.99
CA PRO A 9 -0.37 1.31 -14.69
C PRO A 9 0.32 -0.06 -14.77
N PHE A 10 1.65 -0.03 -14.71
CA PHE A 10 2.53 -1.21 -14.56
C PHE A 10 2.12 -2.15 -13.40
N LEU A 11 1.55 -1.62 -12.32
CA LEU A 11 1.17 -2.41 -11.13
C LEU A 11 -0.08 -3.30 -11.30
N PHE A 12 -1.05 -2.89 -12.12
CA PHE A 12 -2.32 -3.63 -12.29
C PHE A 12 -2.26 -4.66 -13.44
N GLN A 13 -1.35 -4.49 -14.39
CA GLN A 13 -1.13 -5.49 -15.46
C GLN A 13 -0.25 -6.67 -15.02
N MET A 14 0.55 -6.52 -13.95
CA MET A 14 1.59 -7.49 -13.59
C MET A 14 1.17 -8.53 -12.53
N ILE A 15 0.04 -8.32 -11.84
CA ILE A 15 -0.42 -9.22 -10.77
C ILE A 15 -1.84 -9.67 -11.09
N THR A 16 -2.03 -10.98 -11.29
CA THR A 16 -3.37 -11.55 -11.49
C THR A 16 -4.23 -11.31 -10.25
N PHE A 17 -5.54 -11.16 -10.44
CA PHE A 17 -6.49 -10.90 -9.35
C PHE A 17 -6.32 -11.84 -8.14
N LEU A 18 -6.10 -13.14 -8.41
CA LEU A 18 -5.85 -14.17 -7.40
C LEU A 18 -4.53 -13.99 -6.64
N SER A 19 -3.45 -13.62 -7.34
CA SER A 19 -2.13 -13.44 -6.70
C SER A 19 -2.09 -12.18 -5.83
N LEU A 20 -2.77 -11.11 -6.24
CA LEU A 20 -2.84 -9.88 -5.45
C LEU A 20 -3.67 -10.05 -4.17
N ALA A 21 -4.77 -10.81 -4.24
CA ALA A 21 -5.61 -11.09 -3.06
C ALA A 21 -4.88 -11.95 -2.04
N LEU A 22 -4.18 -12.99 -2.50
CA LEU A 22 -3.32 -13.82 -1.67
C LEU A 22 -2.22 -12.97 -1.01
N TRP A 23 -1.56 -12.09 -1.78
CA TRP A 23 -0.53 -11.20 -1.23
C TRP A 23 -1.08 -10.27 -0.15
N PHE A 24 -2.29 -9.76 -0.33
CA PHE A 24 -2.95 -8.93 0.68
C PHE A 24 -3.17 -9.70 1.99
N GLN A 25 -3.72 -10.92 1.90
CA GLN A 25 -3.95 -11.78 3.07
C GLN A 25 -2.65 -12.18 3.76
N THR A 26 -1.66 -12.66 3.01
CA THR A 26 -0.36 -13.04 3.60
C THR A 26 0.35 -11.85 4.21
N LEU A 27 0.28 -10.67 3.57
CA LEU A 27 0.87 -9.44 4.09
C LEU A 27 0.19 -9.00 5.39
N HIS A 28 -1.15 -9.07 5.45
CA HIS A 28 -1.91 -8.77 6.67
C HIS A 28 -1.43 -9.63 7.84
N ASP A 29 -1.37 -10.95 7.63
CA ASP A 29 -1.02 -11.89 8.69
C ASP A 29 0.46 -11.78 9.10
N ASP A 30 1.35 -11.56 8.12
CA ASP A 30 2.78 -11.33 8.38
C ASP A 30 3.03 -10.03 9.16
N LEU A 31 2.27 -8.96 8.90
CA LEU A 31 2.35 -7.69 9.62
C LEU A 31 1.83 -7.82 11.06
N LEU A 32 0.69 -8.50 11.25
CA LEU A 32 0.10 -8.68 12.58
C LEU A 32 0.93 -9.62 13.46
N SER A 33 1.42 -10.72 12.90
CA SER A 33 2.31 -11.65 13.60
C SER A 33 3.70 -11.07 13.89
N GLY A 34 4.09 -9.97 13.22
CA GLY A 34 5.42 -9.36 13.35
C GLY A 34 6.52 -10.12 12.61
N LYS A 35 6.14 -11.09 11.76
CA LYS A 35 7.05 -11.86 10.91
C LYS A 35 7.80 -10.95 9.92
N ILE A 36 7.15 -9.89 9.44
CA ILE A 36 7.81 -8.84 8.68
C ILE A 36 7.95 -7.54 9.49
N ARG A 37 9.10 -6.88 9.34
CA ARG A 37 9.34 -5.57 9.93
C ARG A 37 8.88 -4.48 8.97
N SER A 38 7.95 -3.65 9.42
CA SER A 38 7.48 -2.47 8.70
C SER A 38 7.55 -1.25 9.60
N ASN A 39 8.20 -0.19 9.11
CA ASN A 39 8.23 1.10 9.81
C ASN A 39 6.83 1.69 9.95
N ARG A 40 5.96 1.45 8.96
CA ARG A 40 4.55 1.88 9.00
C ARG A 40 3.76 1.10 10.04
N MET A 41 3.97 -0.21 10.14
CA MET A 41 3.36 -1.03 11.20
C MET A 41 3.81 -0.60 12.60
N PHE A 42 5.09 -0.27 12.76
CA PHE A 42 5.61 0.27 14.02
C PHE A 42 4.91 1.59 14.38
N LEU A 43 4.77 2.52 13.44
CA LEU A 43 4.09 3.80 13.67
C LEU A 43 2.58 3.68 13.88
N TRP A 44 1.96 2.68 13.25
CA TRP A 44 0.57 2.33 13.44
C TRP A 44 0.31 1.86 14.88
N ARG A 45 1.16 0.96 15.40
CA ARG A 45 1.09 0.47 16.79
C ARG A 45 1.45 1.54 17.82
N ASN A 46 2.26 2.51 17.45
CA ASN A 46 2.77 3.55 18.35
C ASN A 46 2.32 4.94 17.87
N PRO A 47 1.03 5.29 18.00
CA PRO A 47 0.48 6.49 17.39
C PRO A 47 1.03 7.79 17.99
N ALA A 48 1.52 7.77 19.24
CA ALA A 48 2.17 8.91 19.90
C ALA A 48 3.60 9.21 19.37
N THR A 49 4.12 8.39 18.45
CA THR A 49 5.43 8.63 17.81
C THR A 49 5.41 9.88 16.91
N SER A 50 6.60 10.32 16.48
CA SER A 50 6.85 11.45 15.57
C SER A 50 5.83 11.60 14.42
N LEU A 51 5.03 12.67 14.50
CA LEU A 51 4.13 13.11 13.43
C LEU A 51 4.88 13.37 12.12
N ARG A 52 6.09 13.94 12.21
CA ARG A 52 6.95 14.21 11.05
C ARG A 52 7.31 12.93 10.30
N LEU A 53 7.62 11.86 11.02
CA LEU A 53 7.95 10.56 10.41
C LEU A 53 6.72 9.93 9.74
N LYS A 54 5.55 10.02 10.39
CA LYS A 54 4.28 9.58 9.81
C LYS A 54 3.96 10.31 8.50
N GLN A 55 4.13 11.63 8.48
CA GLN A 55 3.92 12.44 7.27
C GLN A 55 4.90 12.09 6.15
N HIS A 56 6.16 11.79 6.48
CA HIS A 56 7.16 11.40 5.49
C HIS A 56 6.85 10.05 4.81
N LEU A 57 6.26 9.12 5.56
CA LEU A 57 5.92 7.78 5.08
C LEU A 57 4.55 7.70 4.41
N LYS A 58 3.75 8.75 4.49
CA LYS A 58 2.43 8.83 3.84
C LYS A 58 2.61 8.82 2.33
N ILE A 59 1.86 7.95 1.64
CA ILE A 59 1.85 7.92 0.19
C ILE A 59 1.29 9.26 -0.30
N ARG A 60 2.00 9.93 -1.21
CA ARG A 60 1.42 11.05 -1.94
C ARG A 60 0.55 10.49 -3.06
N THR A 61 -0.75 10.38 -2.78
CA THR A 61 -1.77 9.89 -3.72
C THR A 61 -2.23 10.96 -4.71
N LEU A 62 -1.58 12.13 -4.75
CA LEU A 62 -1.93 13.28 -5.60
C LEU A 62 -1.99 12.97 -7.11
N SER A 63 -1.48 11.82 -7.56
CA SER A 63 -1.53 11.36 -8.95
C SER A 63 -2.62 10.32 -9.24
N TRP A 64 -3.45 9.95 -8.26
CA TRP A 64 -4.48 8.94 -8.45
C TRP A 64 -5.79 9.60 -8.86
N SER A 65 -6.31 9.25 -10.04
CA SER A 65 -7.68 9.63 -10.39
C SER A 65 -8.64 9.00 -9.39
N GLU A 66 -9.76 9.66 -9.11
CA GLU A 66 -10.81 9.13 -8.25
C GLU A 66 -11.25 7.72 -8.69
N GLN A 67 -11.33 7.50 -10.00
CA GLN A 67 -11.64 6.21 -10.59
C GLN A 67 -10.64 5.11 -10.18
N ARG A 68 -9.33 5.39 -10.20
CA ARG A 68 -8.30 4.42 -9.77
C ARG A 68 -8.32 4.17 -8.27
N MET A 69 -8.60 5.20 -7.46
CA MET A 69 -8.81 5.02 -6.02
C MET A 69 -10.01 4.10 -5.77
N PHE A 70 -11.10 4.28 -6.52
CA PHE A 70 -12.30 3.46 -6.40
C PHE A 70 -12.08 2.01 -6.82
N GLU A 71 -11.31 1.79 -7.90
CA GLU A 71 -10.92 0.45 -8.35
C GLU A 71 -10.04 -0.26 -7.33
N LEU A 72 -9.05 0.44 -6.75
CA LEU A 72 -8.23 -0.12 -5.69
C LEU A 72 -9.08 -0.44 -4.44
N LEU A 73 -9.94 0.47 -4.01
CA LEU A 73 -10.84 0.27 -2.87
C LEU A 73 -11.71 -0.97 -3.08
N ARG A 74 -12.37 -1.06 -4.24
CA ARG A 74 -13.20 -2.22 -4.59
C ARG A 74 -12.38 -3.51 -4.62
N PHE A 75 -11.14 -3.45 -5.12
CA PHE A 75 -10.24 -4.60 -5.12
C PHE A 75 -9.91 -5.06 -3.69
N ILE A 76 -9.49 -4.13 -2.83
CA ILE A 76 -9.18 -4.39 -1.42
C ILE A 76 -10.39 -5.00 -0.73
N GLU A 77 -11.57 -4.42 -0.94
CA GLU A 77 -12.84 -4.91 -0.42
C GLU A 77 -13.08 -6.38 -0.76
N VAL A 78 -12.89 -6.78 -2.03
CA VAL A 78 -13.08 -8.17 -2.43
C VAL A 78 -12.00 -9.09 -1.86
N ALA A 79 -10.73 -8.66 -1.86
CA ALA A 79 -9.60 -9.47 -1.40
C ALA A 79 -9.61 -9.75 0.12
N THR A 80 -10.07 -8.77 0.91
CA THR A 80 -9.96 -8.80 2.37
C THR A 80 -11.32 -8.91 3.07
N ASN A 81 -12.42 -8.85 2.33
CA ASN A 81 -13.78 -8.71 2.86
C ASN A 81 -13.93 -7.49 3.80
N ILE A 82 -13.06 -6.48 3.65
CA ILE A 82 -13.00 -5.36 4.59
C ILE A 82 -14.30 -4.56 4.61
N SER A 83 -15.06 -4.50 3.51
CA SER A 83 -16.36 -3.81 3.51
C SER A 83 -17.41 -4.49 4.37
N LYS A 84 -17.30 -5.80 4.67
CA LYS A 84 -18.13 -6.43 5.73
C LYS A 84 -17.74 -5.96 7.13
N LYS A 85 -16.45 -5.69 7.37
CA LYS A 85 -15.92 -5.20 8.65
C LYS A 85 -16.21 -3.70 8.84
N ILE A 86 -16.03 -2.90 7.79
CA ILE A 86 -16.37 -1.46 7.78
C ILE A 86 -17.87 -1.27 8.04
N LYS A 87 -18.74 -2.08 7.42
CA LYS A 87 -20.20 -2.05 7.68
C LYS A 87 -20.57 -2.41 9.13
N ARG A 88 -19.67 -3.06 9.88
CA ARG A 88 -19.80 -3.34 11.31
C ARG A 88 -19.22 -2.23 12.21
N GLY A 89 -18.77 -1.12 11.62
CA GLY A 89 -18.21 0.03 12.33
C GLY A 89 -16.69 0.03 12.44
N GLU A 90 -15.98 -0.92 11.82
CA GLU A 90 -14.52 -1.03 11.90
C GLU A 90 -13.80 -0.11 10.89
N ILE A 91 -14.12 1.19 10.93
CA ILE A 91 -13.59 2.20 10.00
C ILE A 91 -12.06 2.33 10.11
N TYR A 92 -11.50 2.09 11.29
CA TYR A 92 -10.05 2.08 11.54
C TYR A 92 -9.27 1.10 10.64
N LEU A 93 -9.94 0.11 10.06
CA LEU A 93 -9.33 -0.82 9.11
C LEU A 93 -9.01 -0.15 7.77
N LEU A 94 -9.78 0.86 7.34
CA LEU A 94 -9.45 1.63 6.13
C LEU A 94 -8.15 2.38 6.32
N ASP A 95 -8.01 3.07 7.45
CA ASP A 95 -6.78 3.77 7.81
C ASP A 95 -5.59 2.80 7.86
N PHE A 96 -5.75 1.63 8.47
CA PHE A 96 -4.72 0.59 8.49
C PHE A 96 -4.32 0.15 7.07
N VAL A 97 -5.30 -0.04 6.19
CA VAL A 97 -5.02 -0.46 4.82
C VAL A 97 -4.26 0.62 4.05
N PHE A 98 -4.68 1.88 4.14
CA PHE A 98 -4.04 2.97 3.40
C PHE A 98 -2.68 3.36 3.98
N ASP A 99 -2.55 3.41 5.30
CA ASP A 99 -1.34 3.87 5.96
C ASP A 99 -0.28 2.76 6.10
N VAL A 100 -0.68 1.49 6.05
CA VAL A 100 0.24 0.35 6.25
C VAL A 100 0.20 -0.63 5.08
N MET A 101 -0.93 -1.28 4.82
CA MET A 101 -0.97 -2.43 3.92
C MET A 101 -0.64 -2.07 2.47
N LEU A 102 -1.31 -1.05 1.92
CA LEU A 102 -1.11 -0.59 0.55
C LEU A 102 0.35 -0.20 0.28
N PRO A 103 1.00 0.66 1.09
CA PRO A 103 2.41 0.98 0.87
C PRO A 103 3.35 -0.23 0.99
N GLU A 104 3.11 -1.14 1.94
CA GLU A 104 3.95 -2.35 2.06
C GLU A 104 3.75 -3.31 0.89
N LEU A 105 2.54 -3.41 0.35
CA LEU A 105 2.26 -4.17 -0.86
C LEU A 105 2.93 -3.56 -2.08
N LEU A 106 2.89 -2.24 -2.23
CA LEU A 106 3.59 -1.53 -3.29
C LEU A 106 5.11 -1.75 -3.21
N ILE A 107 5.69 -1.68 -2.00
CA ILE A 107 7.10 -2.01 -1.79
C ILE A 107 7.39 -3.45 -2.21
N LYS A 108 6.53 -4.40 -1.83
CA LYS A 108 6.69 -5.81 -2.22
C LYS A 108 6.68 -5.97 -3.73
N ALA A 109 5.70 -5.41 -4.42
CA ALA A 109 5.61 -5.45 -5.88
C ALA A 109 6.81 -4.79 -6.56
N LEU A 110 7.25 -3.62 -6.09
CA LEU A 110 8.42 -2.92 -6.64
C LEU A 110 9.72 -3.72 -6.42
N LYS A 111 9.85 -4.44 -5.30
CA LYS A 111 10.98 -5.33 -5.03
C LYS A 111 11.06 -6.50 -6.00
N GLU A 112 9.93 -7.07 -6.43
CA GLU A 112 9.90 -8.11 -7.48
C GLU A 112 10.47 -7.57 -8.82
N HIS A 113 10.50 -6.25 -9.01
CA HIS A 113 11.11 -5.59 -10.16
C HIS A 113 12.51 -5.03 -9.88
N GLY A 114 13.17 -5.50 -8.82
CA GLY A 114 14.54 -5.09 -8.47
C GLY A 114 14.65 -3.71 -7.83
N ILE A 115 13.54 -3.06 -7.48
CA ILE A 115 13.55 -1.77 -6.80
C ILE A 115 13.69 -2.00 -5.29
N ASN A 116 14.80 -1.53 -4.71
CA ASN A 116 15.00 -1.65 -3.27
C ASN A 116 13.99 -0.79 -2.48
N ARG A 117 13.83 -1.11 -1.19
CA ARG A 117 12.85 -0.44 -0.32
C ARG A 117 13.02 1.08 -0.28
N PHE A 118 14.25 1.58 -0.16
CA PHE A 118 14.53 3.01 -0.09
C PHE A 118 14.02 3.74 -1.35
N ARG A 119 14.32 3.19 -2.53
CA ARG A 119 13.87 3.75 -3.81
C ARG A 119 12.34 3.66 -3.96
N ALA A 120 11.73 2.56 -3.53
CA ALA A 120 10.27 2.43 -3.52
C ALA A 120 9.59 3.47 -2.62
N GLU A 121 10.13 3.69 -1.42
CA GLU A 121 9.63 4.72 -0.50
C GLU A 121 9.80 6.13 -1.07
N LEU A 122 10.94 6.43 -1.71
CA LEU A 122 11.16 7.70 -2.40
C LEU A 122 10.15 7.90 -3.55
N MET A 123 9.88 6.86 -4.35
CA MET A 123 8.88 6.94 -5.42
C MET A 123 7.48 7.25 -4.86
N MET A 124 7.07 6.59 -3.77
CA MET A 124 5.79 6.85 -3.08
C MET A 124 5.72 8.26 -2.48
N ALA A 125 6.82 8.75 -1.90
CA ALA A 125 6.90 10.08 -1.32
C ALA A 125 6.89 11.19 -2.39
N CYS A 126 7.44 10.93 -3.58
CA CYS A 126 7.46 11.86 -4.71
C CYS A 126 6.21 11.78 -5.60
N GLY A 127 5.36 10.76 -5.43
CA GLY A 127 4.19 10.53 -6.30
C GLY A 127 4.51 9.84 -7.63
N ASN A 128 5.75 9.34 -7.80
CA ASN A 128 6.31 8.77 -9.04
C ASN A 128 6.14 7.23 -9.13
N VAL A 129 5.16 6.66 -8.43
CA VAL A 129 4.91 5.21 -8.43
C VAL A 129 4.15 4.77 -9.69
N PHE A 130 3.59 5.73 -10.43
CA PHE A 130 2.74 5.52 -11.60
C PHE A 130 3.17 6.41 -12.76
#